data_AF-A0A354FC33-F1
#
_entry.id   AF-A0A354FC33-F1
#
_cell.length_a   1.000
_cell.length_b   1.000
_cell.length_c   1.000
_cell.angle_alpha   90.00
_cell.angle_beta   90.00
_cell.angle_gamma   90.00
#
_symmetry.space_group_name_H-M   'P 1'
#
loop_
_entity.id
_entity.type
_entity.pdbx_description
1 polymer ?
#
loop_
_entity_poly.entity_id
_entity_poly.type
_entity_poly.pdbx_seq_one_letter_code
_entity_poly.pdbx_strand_id
1 'polypeptide(L)'
;EIGFVDSRQQGTLALNSLEEKLEQQVGQDVFLPDTLGYKTCMVPREKMEKYSFESSIEKLPWMVKGVEMCVEGKPVMVMAAREDLDAMLESYQKSMLPEDSKEKIENVSFDEDVTFRSRQIAVRDLVSGEDALKCLSAGQDTQKTYIVQEGDNLWSIARANDMLVDELCQVNPQLTEEMKPGQEIKLASIEPLLNVIITSTLIEKEVLPCEVQTKLDSDLDRGKTKIVEEGEVGEAQVVYRL
;
A
#
# COMPACT_ATOMS: atom_id res chain seq x y z
N GLU A 1 -12.51 33.72 -19.06
CA GLU A 1 -12.09 33.67 -20.48
C GLU A 1 -10.96 32.67 -20.57
N ILE A 2 -11.12 31.60 -21.36
CA ILE A 2 -10.21 30.44 -21.35
C ILE A 2 -9.14 30.59 -22.43
N GLY A 3 -9.48 31.21 -23.58
CA GLY A 3 -8.52 31.51 -24.64
C GLY A 3 -9.22 32.07 -25.88
N PHE A 4 -8.44 32.33 -26.92
CA PHE A 4 -8.92 32.85 -28.20
C PHE A 4 -8.67 31.84 -29.32
N VAL A 5 -9.59 31.74 -30.28
CA VAL A 5 -9.48 30.87 -31.46
C VAL A 5 -9.94 31.63 -32.69
N ASP A 6 -9.36 31.37 -33.87
CA ASP A 6 -9.76 32.06 -35.11
C ASP A 6 -11.18 31.69 -35.54
N SER A 7 -11.60 30.46 -35.22
CA SER A 7 -12.93 29.96 -35.55
C SER A 7 -13.47 29.03 -34.46
N ARG A 8 -14.80 29.00 -34.33
CA ARG A 8 -15.49 28.01 -33.49
C ARG A 8 -15.12 26.58 -33.89
N GLN A 9 -14.95 26.33 -35.18
CA GLN A 9 -14.66 25.00 -35.73
C GLN A 9 -13.28 24.50 -35.27
N GLN A 10 -12.25 25.35 -35.33
CA GLN A 10 -10.93 25.01 -34.78
C GLN A 10 -10.95 24.82 -33.28
N GLY A 11 -11.67 25.66 -32.53
CA GLY A 11 -11.81 25.48 -31.08
C GLY A 11 -12.45 24.14 -30.71
N THR A 12 -13.50 23.73 -31.44
CA THR A 12 -14.13 22.41 -31.25
C THR A 12 -13.20 21.28 -31.63
N LEU A 13 -12.46 21.40 -32.74
CA LEU A 13 -11.49 20.37 -33.14
C LEU A 13 -10.39 20.20 -32.09
N ALA A 14 -9.80 21.29 -31.59
CA ALA A 14 -8.76 21.24 -30.57
C ALA A 14 -9.26 20.62 -29.26
N LEU A 15 -10.51 20.91 -28.86
CA LEU A 15 -11.14 20.32 -27.69
C LEU A 15 -11.34 18.81 -27.86
N ASN A 16 -11.94 18.38 -28.97
CA ASN A 16 -12.19 16.97 -29.24
C ASN A 16 -10.88 16.17 -29.36
N SER A 17 -9.85 16.74 -30.01
CA SER A 17 -8.54 16.07 -30.10
C SER A 17 -7.86 15.92 -28.74
N LEU A 18 -8.05 16.88 -27.82
CA LEU A 18 -7.56 16.75 -26.45
C LEU A 18 -8.37 15.72 -25.66
N GLU A 19 -9.69 15.72 -25.79
CA GLU A 19 -10.59 14.74 -25.19
C GLU A 19 -10.18 13.32 -25.61
N GLU A 20 -10.08 13.02 -26.91
CA GLU A 20 -9.64 11.72 -27.44
C GLU A 20 -8.25 11.32 -26.91
N LYS A 21 -7.32 12.27 -26.80
CA LYS A 21 -5.97 12.01 -26.26
C LYS A 21 -6.04 11.62 -24.78
N LEU A 22 -6.86 12.30 -23.99
CA LEU A 22 -7.04 11.99 -22.57
C LEU A 22 -7.76 10.65 -22.39
N GLU A 23 -8.76 10.35 -23.21
CA GLU A 23 -9.45 9.05 -23.20
C GLU A 23 -8.51 7.90 -23.52
N GLN A 24 -7.64 8.06 -24.51
CA GLN A 24 -6.61 7.06 -24.83
C GLN A 24 -5.61 6.87 -23.69
N GLN A 25 -5.26 7.94 -22.98
CA GLN A 25 -4.34 7.87 -21.85
C GLN A 25 -4.99 7.20 -20.63
N VAL A 26 -6.25 7.49 -20.36
CA VAL A 26 -6.98 7.01 -19.17
C VAL A 26 -7.63 5.65 -19.43
N GLY A 27 -7.85 5.27 -20.70
CA GLY A 27 -8.51 4.03 -21.09
C GLY A 27 -10.03 4.06 -21.01
N GLN A 28 -10.65 5.24 -20.82
CA GLN A 28 -12.10 5.41 -20.72
C GLN A 28 -12.52 6.87 -21.00
N ASP A 29 -13.83 7.07 -21.19
CA ASP A 29 -14.45 8.37 -21.49
C ASP A 29 -14.16 9.42 -20.40
N VAL A 30 -13.71 10.60 -20.85
CA VAL A 30 -13.46 11.77 -19.99
C VAL A 30 -14.47 12.87 -20.32
N PHE A 31 -14.75 13.74 -19.37
CA PHE A 31 -15.72 14.82 -19.57
C PHE A 31 -15.36 16.07 -18.80
N LEU A 32 -15.85 17.21 -19.28
CA LEU A 32 -15.83 18.45 -18.51
C LEU A 32 -17.13 18.61 -17.73
N PRO A 33 -17.08 19.00 -16.44
CA PRO A 33 -18.29 19.24 -15.66
C PRO A 33 -19.07 20.46 -16.19
N ASP A 34 -18.37 21.43 -16.77
CA ASP A 34 -18.93 22.66 -17.32
C ASP A 34 -18.90 22.67 -18.85
N THR A 35 -19.96 23.18 -19.47
CA THR A 35 -20.03 23.36 -20.92
C THR A 35 -19.29 24.62 -21.37
N LEU A 36 -18.48 24.50 -22.42
CA LEU A 36 -17.76 25.62 -23.00
C LEU A 36 -18.60 26.38 -24.03
N GLY A 37 -18.74 27.69 -23.82
CA GLY A 37 -19.44 28.60 -24.72
C GLY A 37 -18.47 29.43 -25.57
N TYR A 38 -18.88 29.71 -26.82
CA TYR A 38 -18.13 30.58 -27.73
C TYR A 38 -18.77 31.97 -27.79
N LYS A 39 -17.94 33.02 -27.70
CA LYS A 39 -18.36 34.40 -27.90
C LYS A 39 -17.43 35.11 -28.87
N THR A 40 -17.99 35.71 -29.91
CA THR A 40 -17.22 36.47 -30.90
C THR A 40 -16.70 37.77 -30.28
N CYS A 41 -15.42 38.06 -30.47
CA CYS A 41 -14.76 39.29 -30.04
C CYS A 41 -13.64 39.68 -31.01
N MET A 42 -13.22 40.95 -30.97
CA MET A 42 -12.06 41.43 -31.72
C MET A 42 -10.82 41.36 -30.82
N VAL A 43 -9.79 40.64 -31.26
CA VAL A 43 -8.59 40.37 -30.46
C VAL A 43 -7.37 40.90 -31.22
N PRO A 44 -6.50 41.71 -30.59
CA PRO A 44 -5.23 42.11 -31.20
C PRO A 44 -4.36 40.89 -31.55
N ARG A 45 -3.74 40.89 -32.73
CA ARG A 45 -2.93 39.75 -33.22
C ARG A 45 -1.83 39.32 -32.26
N GLU A 46 -1.17 40.27 -31.58
CA GLU A 46 -0.16 39.99 -30.56
C GLU A 46 -0.70 39.16 -29.38
N LYS A 47 -1.98 39.35 -29.00
CA LYS A 47 -2.62 38.54 -27.95
C LYS A 47 -3.01 37.16 -28.47
N MET A 48 -3.37 37.05 -29.75
CA MET A 48 -3.68 35.76 -30.37
C MET A 48 -2.46 34.83 -30.40
N GLU A 49 -1.27 35.36 -30.72
CA GLU A 49 -0.02 34.59 -30.74
C GLU A 49 0.50 34.25 -29.32
N LYS A 50 0.15 35.06 -28.32
CA LYS A 50 0.60 34.90 -26.93
C LYS A 50 -0.21 33.88 -26.12
N TYR A 51 -1.49 33.68 -26.44
CA TYR A 51 -2.37 32.75 -25.73
C TYR A 51 -2.63 31.51 -26.57
N SER A 52 -1.90 30.42 -26.30
CA SER A 52 -2.27 29.11 -26.86
C SER A 52 -3.57 28.64 -26.21
N PHE A 53 -4.62 28.52 -27.03
CA PHE A 53 -5.90 27.94 -26.61
C PHE A 53 -5.70 26.52 -26.09
N GLU A 54 -4.83 25.73 -26.73
CA GLU A 54 -4.50 24.33 -26.38
C GLU A 54 -4.00 24.22 -24.93
N SER A 55 -3.01 25.02 -24.54
CA SER A 55 -2.47 24.99 -23.16
C SER A 55 -3.47 25.44 -22.10
N SER A 56 -4.54 26.13 -22.52
CA SER A 56 -5.59 26.61 -21.61
C SER A 56 -6.68 25.55 -21.44
N ILE A 57 -7.03 24.83 -22.50
CA ILE A 57 -7.96 23.69 -22.42
C ILE A 57 -7.35 22.49 -21.69
N GLU A 58 -6.03 22.29 -21.75
CA GLU A 58 -5.32 21.27 -20.95
C GLU A 58 -5.44 21.49 -19.44
N LYS A 59 -5.60 22.74 -18.99
CA LYS A 59 -5.71 23.10 -17.57
C LYS A 59 -7.13 23.01 -17.03
N LEU A 60 -8.10 22.71 -17.89
CA LEU A 60 -9.49 22.57 -17.47
C LEU A 60 -9.65 21.35 -16.56
N PRO A 61 -10.69 21.34 -15.70
CA PRO A 61 -10.96 20.22 -14.81
C PRO A 61 -11.57 19.06 -15.60
N TRP A 62 -10.77 18.38 -16.40
CA TRP A 62 -11.15 17.12 -17.05
C TRP A 62 -11.39 16.07 -15.99
N MET A 63 -12.58 15.48 -16.01
CA MET A 63 -13.08 14.53 -15.03
C MET A 63 -13.27 13.16 -15.68
N VAL A 64 -13.14 12.13 -14.87
CA VAL A 64 -13.43 10.75 -15.25
C VAL A 64 -14.24 10.08 -14.14
N LYS A 65 -15.03 9.06 -14.47
CA LYS A 65 -15.64 8.19 -13.47
C LYS A 65 -14.59 7.21 -12.95
N GLY A 66 -13.92 7.60 -11.86
CA GLY A 66 -12.87 6.80 -11.24
C GLY A 66 -13.33 6.12 -9.96
N VAL A 67 -12.39 5.40 -9.35
CA VAL A 67 -12.54 4.74 -8.06
C VAL A 67 -11.54 5.33 -7.07
N GLU A 68 -12.03 5.74 -5.92
CA GLU A 68 -11.23 6.16 -4.76
C GLU A 68 -11.06 4.98 -3.82
N MET A 69 -9.82 4.61 -3.52
CA MET A 69 -9.48 3.64 -2.48
C MET A 69 -9.31 4.37 -1.15
N CYS A 70 -10.03 3.87 -0.16
CA CYS A 70 -9.93 4.30 1.22
C CYS A 70 -9.35 3.17 2.07
N VAL A 71 -8.39 3.49 2.92
CA VAL A 71 -7.85 2.59 3.95
C VAL A 71 -8.24 3.18 5.30
N GLU A 72 -8.86 2.38 6.18
CA GLU A 72 -9.40 2.87 7.46
C GLU A 72 -10.32 4.08 7.27
N GLY A 73 -11.09 4.07 6.17
CA GLY A 73 -12.00 5.15 5.78
C GLY A 73 -11.34 6.44 5.27
N LYS A 74 -10.00 6.54 5.23
CA LYS A 74 -9.26 7.70 4.71
C LYS A 74 -8.92 7.52 3.23
N PRO A 75 -9.14 8.51 2.36
CA PRO A 75 -8.79 8.41 0.95
C PRO A 75 -7.28 8.36 0.78
N VAL A 76 -6.78 7.36 0.09
CA VAL A 76 -5.35 7.10 -0.09
C VAL A 76 -4.92 7.36 -1.52
N MET A 77 -5.68 6.84 -2.49
CA MET A 77 -5.39 6.99 -3.91
C MET A 77 -6.65 6.93 -4.74
N VAL A 78 -6.53 7.39 -5.98
CA VAL A 78 -7.61 7.42 -6.95
C VAL A 78 -7.11 6.85 -8.28
N MET A 79 -7.92 5.98 -8.88
CA MET A 79 -7.60 5.30 -10.13
C MET A 79 -8.75 5.38 -11.13
N ALA A 80 -8.42 5.18 -12.39
CA ALA A 80 -9.36 5.23 -13.50
C ALA A 80 -10.35 4.06 -13.42
N ALA A 81 -9.84 2.84 -13.35
CA ALA A 81 -10.62 1.62 -13.36
C ALA A 81 -10.51 0.86 -12.04
N ARG A 82 -11.55 0.08 -11.73
CA ARG A 82 -11.52 -0.81 -10.57
C ARG A 82 -10.58 -1.99 -10.82
N GLU A 83 -10.56 -2.49 -12.05
CA GLU A 83 -9.72 -3.62 -12.46
C GLU A 83 -8.24 -3.34 -12.20
N ASP A 84 -7.78 -2.12 -12.50
CA ASP A 84 -6.38 -1.73 -12.27
C ASP A 84 -6.02 -1.74 -10.78
N LEU A 85 -6.99 -1.39 -9.94
CA LEU A 85 -6.82 -1.35 -8.49
C LEU A 85 -6.79 -2.76 -7.90
N ASP A 86 -7.72 -3.61 -8.31
CA ASP A 86 -7.75 -5.02 -7.90
C ASP A 86 -6.44 -5.72 -8.33
N ALA A 87 -6.00 -5.50 -9.58
CA ALA A 87 -4.73 -6.05 -10.08
C ALA A 87 -3.50 -5.53 -9.31
N MET A 88 -3.50 -4.25 -8.93
CA MET A 88 -2.47 -3.66 -8.08
C MET A 88 -2.43 -4.34 -6.71
N LEU A 89 -3.58 -4.53 -6.04
CA LEU A 89 -3.65 -5.18 -4.74
C LEU A 89 -3.21 -6.65 -4.81
N GLU A 90 -3.61 -7.38 -5.85
CA GLU A 90 -3.16 -8.76 -6.09
C GLU A 90 -1.64 -8.83 -6.29
N SER A 91 -1.08 -7.91 -7.09
CA SER A 91 0.36 -7.84 -7.31
C SER A 91 1.11 -7.54 -6.01
N TYR A 92 0.58 -6.64 -5.19
CA TYR A 92 1.17 -6.30 -3.89
C TYR A 92 1.13 -7.50 -2.93
N GLN A 93 -0.03 -8.17 -2.80
CA GLN A 93 -0.14 -9.40 -2.00
C GLN A 93 0.86 -10.47 -2.46
N LYS A 94 0.94 -10.71 -3.77
CA LYS A 94 1.84 -11.71 -4.34
C LYS A 94 3.31 -11.41 -4.06
N SER A 95 3.70 -10.12 -4.06
CA SER A 95 5.08 -9.72 -3.75
C SER A 95 5.47 -9.99 -2.29
N MET A 96 4.49 -10.11 -1.38
CA MET A 96 4.70 -10.39 0.04
C MET A 96 4.62 -11.88 0.37
N LEU A 97 4.25 -12.74 -0.60
CA LEU A 97 4.15 -14.17 -0.36
C LEU A 97 5.54 -14.84 -0.29
N PRO A 98 5.78 -15.76 0.65
CA PRO A 98 7.02 -16.51 0.71
C PRO A 98 7.12 -17.47 -0.48
N GLU A 99 8.16 -17.31 -1.32
CA GLU A 99 8.35 -18.08 -2.55
C GLU A 99 8.68 -19.58 -2.31
N ASP A 100 9.27 -19.92 -1.16
CA ASP A 100 9.88 -21.22 -0.86
C ASP A 100 9.42 -21.81 0.49
N SER A 101 8.12 -21.77 0.78
CA SER A 101 7.58 -22.39 1.99
C SER A 101 6.98 -23.78 1.70
N LYS A 102 7.24 -24.76 2.57
CA LYS A 102 6.47 -26.02 2.63
C LYS A 102 5.03 -25.79 3.13
N GLU A 103 4.68 -24.54 3.37
CA GLU A 103 3.44 -24.10 3.94
C GLU A 103 2.39 -23.94 2.85
N LYS A 104 1.22 -24.50 3.09
CA LYS A 104 0.06 -24.30 2.24
C LYS A 104 -0.66 -23.03 2.70
N ILE A 105 -0.59 -21.98 1.90
CA ILE A 105 -1.29 -20.72 2.15
C ILE A 105 -2.80 -20.98 2.14
N GLU A 106 -3.48 -20.69 3.25
CA GLU A 106 -4.93 -20.79 3.40
C GLU A 106 -5.61 -19.48 2.99
N ASN A 107 -5.06 -18.35 3.44
CA ASN A 107 -5.64 -17.03 3.21
C ASN A 107 -4.57 -15.95 3.15
N VAL A 108 -4.81 -14.94 2.31
CA VAL A 108 -4.04 -13.70 2.25
C VAL A 108 -5.05 -12.56 2.34
N SER A 109 -4.89 -11.69 3.31
CA SER A 109 -5.77 -10.54 3.54
C SER A 109 -4.96 -9.34 4.00
N PHE A 110 -5.60 -8.17 4.03
CA PHE A 110 -5.02 -6.97 4.63
C PHE A 110 -5.47 -6.87 6.10
N ASP A 111 -4.61 -6.35 6.96
CA ASP A 111 -4.99 -6.02 8.35
C ASP A 111 -5.95 -4.83 8.38
N GLU A 112 -5.75 -3.87 7.48
CA GLU A 112 -6.56 -2.67 7.37
C GLU A 112 -7.85 -2.87 6.57
N ASP A 113 -8.90 -2.12 6.91
CA ASP A 113 -10.14 -2.08 6.14
C ASP A 113 -9.97 -1.27 4.83
N VAL A 114 -9.89 -1.99 3.71
CA VAL A 114 -9.78 -1.42 2.37
C VAL A 114 -11.16 -1.33 1.72
N THR A 115 -11.62 -0.11 1.46
CA THR A 115 -12.92 0.16 0.85
C THR A 115 -12.80 1.00 -0.43
N PHE A 116 -13.77 0.84 -1.34
CA PHE A 116 -13.76 1.51 -2.64
C PHE A 116 -14.99 2.39 -2.82
N ARG A 117 -14.79 3.59 -3.38
CA ARG A 117 -15.86 4.56 -3.64
C ARG A 117 -15.78 5.08 -5.07
N SER A 118 -16.83 4.86 -5.85
CA SER A 118 -16.93 5.43 -7.21
C SER A 118 -17.21 6.93 -7.14
N ARG A 119 -16.40 7.75 -7.81
CA ARG A 119 -16.51 9.22 -7.82
C ARG A 119 -16.09 9.81 -9.16
N GLN A 120 -16.41 11.10 -9.36
CA GLN A 120 -15.85 11.86 -10.47
C GLN A 120 -14.51 12.46 -10.03
N ILE A 121 -13.44 12.09 -10.71
CA ILE A 121 -12.06 12.36 -10.31
C ILE A 121 -11.38 13.14 -11.43
N ALA A 122 -10.58 14.15 -11.09
CA ALA A 122 -9.86 14.88 -12.11
C ALA A 122 -8.77 13.99 -12.72
N VAL A 123 -8.65 14.00 -14.05
CA VAL A 123 -7.68 13.16 -14.80
C VAL A 123 -6.24 13.36 -14.30
N ARG A 124 -5.91 14.59 -13.90
CA ARG A 124 -4.60 14.96 -13.34
C ARG A 124 -4.29 14.35 -11.96
N ASP A 125 -5.31 13.95 -11.22
CA ASP A 125 -5.16 13.41 -9.86
C ASP A 125 -5.08 11.86 -9.89
N LEU A 126 -5.34 11.25 -11.05
CA LEU A 126 -5.27 9.79 -11.24
C LEU A 126 -3.83 9.30 -11.05
N VAL A 127 -3.72 8.19 -10.31
CA VAL A 127 -2.46 7.49 -10.11
C VAL A 127 -2.41 6.27 -11.02
N SER A 128 -1.28 6.04 -11.67
CA SER A 128 -1.04 4.82 -12.46
C SER A 128 -0.87 3.62 -11.52
N GLY A 129 -1.20 2.40 -11.97
CA GLY A 129 -1.02 1.20 -11.14
C GLY A 129 0.42 0.99 -10.65
N GLU A 130 1.41 1.33 -11.49
CA GLU A 130 2.83 1.23 -11.12
C GLU A 130 3.24 2.23 -10.05
N ASP A 131 2.78 3.48 -10.17
CA ASP A 131 3.09 4.52 -9.19
C ASP A 131 2.34 4.28 -7.89
N ALA A 132 1.13 3.74 -7.96
CA ALA A 132 0.36 3.33 -6.81
C ALA A 132 1.06 2.20 -6.04
N LEU A 133 1.61 1.17 -6.72
CA LEU A 133 2.43 0.14 -6.08
C LEU A 133 3.67 0.71 -5.38
N LYS A 134 4.36 1.67 -6.02
CA LYS A 134 5.50 2.35 -5.39
C LYS A 134 5.06 3.13 -4.15
N CYS A 135 3.95 3.86 -4.21
CA CYS A 135 3.41 4.58 -3.05
C CYS A 135 3.03 3.64 -1.90
N LEU A 136 2.45 2.48 -2.21
CA LEU A 136 2.14 1.45 -1.21
C LEU A 136 3.40 0.90 -0.54
N SER A 137 4.43 0.63 -1.35
CA SER A 137 5.70 0.04 -0.89
C SER A 137 6.60 1.02 -0.15
N ALA A 138 6.56 2.30 -0.55
CA ALA A 138 7.32 3.39 0.08
C ALA A 138 6.78 3.75 1.48
N GLY A 139 5.56 3.32 1.81
CA GLY A 139 4.90 3.67 3.07
C GLY A 139 4.48 5.15 3.14
N GLN A 140 3.81 5.50 4.23
CA GLN A 140 3.41 6.87 4.52
C GLN A 140 4.30 7.45 5.62
N ASP A 141 4.76 8.69 5.42
CA ASP A 141 5.41 9.46 6.49
C ASP A 141 4.39 9.72 7.60
N THR A 142 4.56 9.03 8.72
CA THR A 142 3.77 9.22 9.93
C THR A 142 4.63 9.86 11.01
N GLN A 143 4.02 10.69 11.84
CA GLN A 143 4.67 11.26 13.02
C GLN A 143 4.18 10.50 14.26
N LYS A 144 5.07 9.73 14.87
CA LYS A 144 4.80 9.06 16.14
C LYS A 144 5.25 9.95 17.29
N THR A 145 4.44 10.08 18.34
CA THR A 145 4.83 10.82 19.54
C THR A 145 5.51 9.86 20.51
N TYR A 146 6.73 10.20 20.93
CA TYR A 146 7.50 9.48 21.94
C TYR A 146 7.65 10.33 23.19
N ILE A 147 7.52 9.70 24.36
CA ILE A 147 7.70 10.35 25.65
C ILE A 147 9.06 9.91 26.19
N VAL A 148 9.95 10.87 26.36
CA VAL A 148 11.33 10.66 26.81
C VAL A 148 11.34 10.02 28.19
N GLN A 149 12.10 8.93 28.34
CA GLN A 149 12.27 8.24 29.60
C GLN A 149 13.57 8.67 30.31
N GLU A 150 13.68 8.33 31.59
CA GLU A 150 14.87 8.64 32.37
C GLU A 150 16.07 7.84 31.85
N GLY A 151 17.12 8.54 31.41
CA GLY A 151 18.32 7.93 30.83
C GLY A 151 18.37 7.93 29.30
N ASP A 152 17.30 8.37 28.63
CA ASP A 152 17.31 8.53 27.18
C ASP A 152 18.15 9.73 26.73
N ASN A 153 18.81 9.58 25.59
CA ASN A 153 19.47 10.65 24.86
C ASN A 153 19.06 10.62 23.38
N LEU A 154 19.31 11.70 22.65
CA LEU A 154 18.95 11.82 21.22
C LEU A 154 19.46 10.63 20.40
N TRP A 155 20.67 10.15 20.69
CA TRP A 155 21.29 9.05 19.95
C TRP A 155 20.65 7.70 20.28
N SER A 156 20.33 7.41 21.54
CA SER A 156 19.67 6.17 21.94
C SER A 156 18.26 6.11 21.38
N ILE A 157 17.52 7.22 21.38
CA ILE A 157 16.18 7.31 20.79
C ILE A 157 16.24 7.15 19.27
N ALA A 158 17.12 7.89 18.59
CA ALA A 158 17.26 7.81 17.13
C ALA A 158 17.62 6.38 16.70
N ARG A 159 18.60 5.76 17.37
CA ARG A 159 19.01 4.39 17.10
C ARG A 159 17.93 3.35 17.41
N ALA A 160 17.14 3.53 18.47
CA ALA A 160 16.07 2.61 18.81
C ALA A 160 14.89 2.65 17.82
N ASN A 161 14.81 3.69 16.99
CA ASN A 161 13.77 3.88 15.98
C ASN A 161 14.32 3.87 14.55
N ASP A 162 15.56 3.40 14.36
CA ASP A 162 16.25 3.35 13.06
C ASP A 162 16.25 4.70 12.30
N MET A 163 16.39 5.80 13.03
CA MET A 163 16.42 7.17 12.50
C MET A 163 17.80 7.83 12.67
N LEU A 164 18.07 8.87 11.87
CA LEU A 164 19.22 9.74 12.11
C LEU A 164 18.90 10.82 13.14
N VAL A 165 19.90 11.22 13.93
CA VAL A 165 19.76 12.32 14.90
C VAL A 165 19.41 13.64 14.19
N ASP A 166 19.94 13.86 12.99
CA ASP A 166 19.61 15.06 12.19
C ASP A 166 18.14 15.09 11.78
N GLU A 167 17.56 13.94 11.40
CA GLU A 167 16.13 13.82 11.07
C GLU A 167 15.27 14.09 12.31
N LEU A 168 15.66 13.54 13.45
CA LEU A 168 15.00 13.76 14.74
C LEU A 168 14.98 15.26 15.13
N CYS A 169 16.10 15.96 14.93
CA CYS A 169 16.23 17.39 15.17
C CYS A 169 15.45 18.24 14.15
N GLN A 170 15.37 17.83 12.89
CA GLN A 170 14.57 18.51 11.86
C GLN A 170 13.07 18.47 12.17
N VAL A 171 12.58 17.31 12.64
CA VAL A 171 11.17 17.13 12.99
C VAL A 171 10.82 17.88 14.28
N ASN A 172 11.80 18.11 15.15
CA ASN A 172 11.63 18.79 16.43
C ASN A 172 12.63 19.95 16.59
N PRO A 173 12.43 21.07 15.89
CA PRO A 173 13.30 22.24 16.00
C PRO A 173 13.36 22.84 17.43
N GLN A 174 12.42 22.46 18.30
CA GLN A 174 12.37 22.82 19.71
C GLN A 174 13.29 21.97 20.62
N LEU A 175 13.94 20.92 20.09
CA LEU A 175 14.86 20.09 20.88
C LEU A 175 16.19 20.82 21.11
N THR A 176 16.61 20.84 22.37
CA THR A 176 17.95 21.21 22.81
C THR A 176 18.75 19.95 23.17
N GLU A 177 20.09 20.03 23.18
CA GLU A 177 20.97 18.90 23.56
C GLU A 177 20.61 18.29 24.93
N GLU A 178 20.00 19.08 25.83
CA GLU A 178 19.45 18.60 27.09
C GLU A 178 17.96 18.23 26.94
N MET A 179 17.69 16.93 26.93
CA MET A 179 16.33 16.39 26.96
C MET A 179 15.87 16.12 28.41
N LYS A 180 14.61 16.38 28.69
CA LYS A 180 14.01 16.12 30.01
C LYS A 180 13.14 14.87 29.98
N PRO A 181 13.19 14.00 31.00
CA PRO A 181 12.22 12.91 31.14
C PRO A 181 10.79 13.48 31.16
N GLY A 182 9.87 12.82 30.45
CA GLY A 182 8.49 13.25 30.27
C GLY A 182 8.26 14.24 29.12
N GLN A 183 9.29 14.62 28.38
CA GLN A 183 9.16 15.48 27.20
C GLN A 183 8.56 14.69 26.02
N GLU A 184 7.63 15.30 25.30
CA GLU A 184 7.10 14.75 24.05
C GLU A 184 7.98 15.15 22.87
N ILE A 185 8.38 14.16 22.08
CA ILE A 185 9.13 14.33 20.84
C ILE A 185 8.40 13.63 19.71
N LYS A 186 8.53 14.16 18.50
CA LYS A 186 7.94 13.58 17.29
C LYS A 186 8.99 12.78 16.53
N LEU A 187 8.72 11.52 16.31
CA LEU A 187 9.55 10.64 15.47
C LEU A 187 8.91 10.57 14.09
N ALA A 188 9.69 10.79 13.04
CA ALA A 188 9.24 10.48 11.68
C ALA A 188 9.44 8.99 11.44
N SER A 189 8.36 8.26 11.19
CA SER A 189 8.40 6.84 10.90
C SER A 189 7.68 6.57 9.59
N ILE A 190 8.28 5.74 8.76
CA ILE A 190 7.67 5.27 7.52
C ILE A 190 6.90 4.00 7.88
N GLU A 191 5.59 4.13 8.03
CA GLU A 191 4.71 2.97 8.24
C GLU A 191 4.16 2.52 6.88
N PRO A 192 4.17 1.20 6.58
CA PRO A 192 3.57 0.70 5.37
C PRO A 192 2.07 1.02 5.37
N LEU A 193 1.56 1.38 4.20
CA LEU A 193 0.18 1.81 4.05
C LEU A 193 -0.83 0.65 4.14
N LEU A 194 -0.37 -0.56 3.83
CA LEU A 194 -1.13 -1.80 3.92
C LEU A 194 -0.25 -2.93 4.45
N ASN A 195 -0.70 -3.59 5.49
CA ASN A 195 -0.08 -4.77 6.08
C ASN A 195 -0.77 -6.03 5.56
N VAL A 196 0.02 -6.99 5.04
CA VAL A 196 -0.50 -8.25 4.51
C VAL A 196 -0.44 -9.33 5.60
N ILE A 197 -1.59 -9.89 5.95
CA ILE A 197 -1.72 -11.05 6.83
C ILE A 197 -1.79 -12.31 5.98
N ILE A 198 -0.84 -13.21 6.20
CA ILE A 198 -0.77 -14.52 5.54
C ILE A 198 -1.10 -15.57 6.60
N THR A 199 -2.18 -16.33 6.39
CA THR A 199 -2.51 -17.51 7.20
C THR A 199 -2.09 -18.75 6.43
N SER A 200 -1.22 -19.58 7.01
CA SER A 200 -0.68 -20.77 6.34
C SER A 200 -0.80 -22.02 7.20
N THR A 201 -0.71 -23.19 6.57
CA THR A 201 -0.66 -24.48 7.26
C THR A 201 0.58 -25.26 6.86
N LEU A 202 1.33 -25.72 7.86
CA LEU A 202 2.49 -26.58 7.68
C LEU A 202 2.10 -28.02 8.02
N ILE A 203 2.26 -28.92 7.06
CA ILE A 203 2.11 -30.37 7.29
C ILE A 203 3.50 -30.94 7.50
N GLU A 204 3.80 -31.33 8.74
CA GLU A 204 5.06 -31.97 9.09
C GLU A 204 4.83 -33.45 9.40
N LYS A 205 5.75 -34.29 8.92
CA LYS A 205 5.77 -35.71 9.27
C LYS A 205 6.61 -35.88 10.53
N GLU A 206 5.96 -36.20 11.62
CA GLU A 206 6.62 -36.50 12.89
C GLU A 206 6.64 -38.00 13.15
N VAL A 207 7.77 -38.44 13.69
CA VAL A 207 7.98 -39.83 14.05
C VAL A 207 7.43 -40.02 15.47
N LEU A 208 6.37 -40.82 15.60
CA LEU A 208 5.77 -41.13 16.88
C LEU A 208 6.53 -42.28 17.56
N PRO A 209 7.07 -42.07 18.77
CA PRO A 209 7.70 -43.15 19.51
C PRO A 209 6.66 -44.23 19.85
N CYS A 210 7.07 -45.50 19.77
CA CYS A 210 6.19 -46.60 20.11
C CYS A 210 5.84 -46.61 21.60
N GLU A 211 4.59 -47.00 21.91
CA GLU A 211 4.11 -47.08 23.28
C GLU A 211 4.78 -48.26 24.00
N VAL A 212 5.50 -47.98 25.09
CA VAL A 212 6.22 -49.01 25.84
C VAL A 212 5.30 -49.60 26.90
N GLN A 213 4.84 -50.84 26.68
CA GLN A 213 4.11 -51.60 27.70
C GLN A 213 5.06 -52.50 28.49
N THR A 214 5.03 -52.38 29.82
CA THR A 214 5.84 -53.21 30.72
C THR A 214 4.97 -54.28 31.38
N LYS A 215 5.38 -55.55 31.27
CA LYS A 215 4.74 -56.67 31.99
C LYS A 215 5.74 -57.30 32.95
N LEU A 216 5.30 -57.55 34.18
CA LEU A 216 6.13 -58.14 35.23
C LEU A 216 6.16 -59.66 35.05
N ASP A 217 7.36 -60.24 34.98
CA ASP A 217 7.58 -61.67 34.83
C ASP A 217 8.34 -62.21 36.04
N SER A 218 7.78 -63.22 36.70
CA SER A 218 8.33 -63.85 37.90
C SER A 218 9.54 -64.76 37.62
N ASP A 219 9.75 -65.16 36.36
CA ASP A 219 10.88 -65.99 35.94
C ASP A 219 12.13 -65.17 35.59
N LEU A 220 12.02 -63.83 35.61
CA LEU A 220 13.12 -62.91 35.32
C LEU A 220 13.81 -62.42 36.63
N ASP A 221 15.15 -62.48 36.67
CA ASP A 221 15.90 -61.92 37.79
C ASP A 221 15.59 -60.43 38.02
N ARG A 222 15.51 -60.03 39.30
CA ARG A 222 15.30 -58.63 39.68
C ARG A 222 16.33 -57.70 39.04
N GLY A 223 15.84 -56.64 38.40
CA GLY A 223 16.66 -55.62 37.76
C GLY A 223 16.99 -55.87 36.28
N LYS A 224 16.56 -56.99 35.70
CA LYS A 224 16.69 -57.23 34.25
C LYS A 224 15.42 -56.80 33.52
N THR A 225 15.58 -56.28 32.32
CA THR A 225 14.49 -55.99 31.36
C THR A 225 14.77 -56.75 30.07
N LYS A 226 13.73 -57.31 29.46
CA LYS A 226 13.82 -57.96 28.16
C LYS A 226 12.75 -57.38 27.26
N ILE A 227 13.14 -56.92 26.06
CA ILE A 227 12.19 -56.51 25.03
C ILE A 227 11.49 -57.78 24.56
N VAL A 228 10.18 -57.86 24.79
CA VAL A 228 9.35 -59.03 24.44
C VAL A 228 8.91 -58.94 22.98
N GLU A 229 8.64 -57.73 22.51
CA GLU A 229 8.19 -57.42 21.16
C GLU A 229 8.71 -56.01 20.82
N GLU A 230 9.39 -55.87 19.68
CA GLU A 230 9.81 -54.56 19.19
C GLU A 230 8.60 -53.84 18.61
N GLY A 231 8.24 -52.70 19.21
CA GLY A 231 7.20 -51.83 18.65
C GLY A 231 7.70 -51.15 17.38
N GLU A 232 6.84 -51.06 16.37
CA GLU A 232 7.14 -50.29 15.16
C GLU A 232 6.94 -48.80 15.42
N VAL A 233 7.89 -48.00 14.95
CA VAL A 233 7.81 -46.55 15.04
C VAL A 233 6.77 -46.05 14.05
N GLY A 234 5.75 -45.34 14.52
CA GLY A 234 4.69 -44.79 13.68
C GLY A 234 5.11 -43.47 13.04
N GLU A 235 4.54 -43.13 11.90
CA GLU A 235 4.60 -41.78 11.34
C GLU A 235 3.24 -41.11 11.50
N ALA A 236 3.21 -39.89 12.05
CA ALA A 236 2.03 -39.04 12.07
C ALA A 236 2.24 -37.81 11.19
N GLN A 237 1.19 -37.42 10.47
CA GLN A 237 1.13 -36.12 9.81
C GLN A 237 0.53 -35.13 10.80
N VAL A 238 1.34 -34.21 11.29
CA VAL A 238 0.92 -33.13 12.19
C VAL A 238 0.68 -31.89 11.33
N VAL A 239 -0.46 -31.25 11.54
CA VAL A 239 -0.83 -30.02 10.82
C VAL A 239 -0.74 -28.86 11.79
N TYR A 240 0.21 -27.96 11.55
CA TYR A 240 0.36 -26.71 12.27
C TYR A 240 -0.32 -25.58 11.48
N ARG A 241 -1.09 -24.71 12.14
CA ARG A 241 -1.60 -23.46 11.56
C ARG A 241 -0.75 -22.32 12.11
N LEU A 242 -0.23 -21.50 11.20
CA LEU A 242 0.68 -20.38 11.46
C LEU A 242 0.00 -19.05 11.08
#